data_AF-A0A7S2XPH8-F1
#
_entry.id   AF-A0A7S2XPH8-F1
#
_cell.length_a   1.000
_cell.length_b   1.000
_cell.length_c   1.000
_cell.angle_alpha   90.00
_cell.angle_beta   90.00
_cell.angle_gamma   90.00
#
_symmetry.space_group_name_H-M   'P 1'
#
loop_
_entity.id
_entity.type
_entity.pdbx_description
1 polymer ?
#
loop_
_entity_poly.entity_id
_entity_poly.type
_entity_poly.pdbx_seq_one_letter_code
_entity_poly.pdbx_strand_id
1 'polypeptide(L)'
;ERLAKLSGGVAIIRVGGASEVEVNEKKDRVVDALNATRAAVEEGIVPGGGKALLYCSTKLTAIADSTTNMDQRIGVEIIQRALRAPISMIASNAGEEGAVICGELTKPGVAIELGFDAQNGVYVDMFEKGIIDPTKVTRTGFVDAASVAGLLTTSEVM
;
A
#
# COMPACT_ATOMS: atom_id res chain seq x y z
N GLU A 1 -22.34 -13.95 6.50
CA GLU A 1 -22.88 -13.84 7.87
C GLU A 1 -24.00 -14.83 8.20
N ARG A 2 -25.05 -14.95 7.38
CA ARG A 2 -26.21 -15.86 7.63
C ARG A 2 -25.82 -17.35 7.61
N LEU A 3 -24.93 -17.76 6.71
CA LEU A 3 -24.41 -19.13 6.63
C LEU A 3 -23.57 -19.51 7.86
N ALA A 4 -22.72 -18.59 8.34
CA ALA A 4 -21.85 -18.80 9.50
C ALA A 4 -22.63 -18.96 10.80
N LYS A 5 -23.76 -18.24 10.97
CA LYS A 5 -24.65 -18.39 12.12
C LYS A 5 -25.34 -19.75 12.16
N LEU A 6 -25.60 -20.36 10.99
CA LEU A 6 -26.23 -21.68 10.87
C LEU A 6 -25.24 -22.83 11.08
N SER A 7 -23.97 -22.66 10.73
CA SER A 7 -22.92 -23.67 10.86
C SER A 7 -22.14 -23.60 12.18
N GLY A 8 -22.52 -22.72 13.11
CA GLY A 8 -21.78 -22.50 14.37
C GLY A 8 -20.43 -21.78 14.19
N GLY A 9 -20.15 -21.23 13.00
CA GLY A 9 -18.89 -20.60 12.62
C GLY A 9 -18.78 -19.11 12.99
N VAL A 10 -19.45 -18.65 14.05
CA VAL A 10 -19.34 -17.25 14.51
C VAL A 10 -18.47 -17.18 15.75
N ALA A 11 -17.26 -16.67 15.58
CA ALA A 11 -16.37 -16.32 16.69
C ALA A 11 -16.61 -14.87 17.15
N ILE A 12 -16.60 -14.64 18.46
CA ILE A 12 -16.71 -13.31 19.06
C ILE A 12 -15.40 -12.99 19.77
N ILE A 13 -14.74 -11.91 19.36
CA ILE A 13 -13.53 -11.41 20.01
C ILE A 13 -13.96 -10.30 20.98
N ARG A 14 -13.66 -10.47 22.27
CA ARG A 14 -13.91 -9.45 23.31
C ARG A 14 -12.60 -8.73 23.62
N VAL A 15 -12.53 -7.44 23.31
CA VAL A 15 -11.35 -6.59 23.55
C VAL A 15 -11.53 -5.87 24.89
N GLY A 16 -10.49 -5.91 25.72
CA GLY A 16 -10.47 -5.25 27.04
C GLY A 16 -9.26 -4.33 27.21
N GLY A 17 -9.31 -3.48 28.23
CA GLY A 17 -8.30 -2.45 28.52
C GLY A 17 -8.54 -1.82 29.89
N ALA A 18 -7.57 -1.04 30.37
CA ALA A 18 -7.63 -0.40 31.69
C ALA A 18 -8.46 0.89 31.71
N SER A 19 -8.63 1.54 30.55
CA SER A 19 -9.49 2.72 30.38
C SER A 19 -10.35 2.61 29.12
N GLU A 20 -11.42 3.38 29.05
CA GLU A 20 -12.31 3.44 27.87
C GLU A 20 -11.55 3.84 26.60
N VAL A 21 -10.62 4.80 26.72
CA VAL A 21 -9.78 5.26 25.61
C VAL A 21 -8.90 4.12 25.08
N GLU A 22 -8.27 3.36 25.97
CA GLU A 22 -7.43 2.21 25.59
C GLU A 22 -8.26 1.08 24.96
N VAL A 23 -9.46 0.82 25.49
CA VAL A 23 -10.38 -0.19 24.92
C VAL A 23 -10.76 0.20 23.50
N ASN A 24 -11.09 1.47 23.25
CA ASN A 24 -11.47 1.95 21.92
C ASN A 24 -10.30 1.84 20.94
N GLU A 25 -9.10 2.28 21.33
CA GLU A 25 -7.90 2.17 20.49
C GLU A 25 -7.55 0.71 20.14
N LYS A 26 -7.58 -0.19 21.13
CA LYS A 26 -7.34 -1.62 20.89
C LYS A 26 -8.41 -2.25 20.02
N LYS A 27 -9.67 -1.84 20.21
CA LYS A 27 -10.78 -2.33 19.40
C LYS A 27 -10.59 -1.94 17.93
N ASP A 28 -10.21 -0.70 17.66
CA ASP A 28 -9.96 -0.22 16.29
C ASP A 28 -8.80 -1.00 15.65
N ARG A 29 -7.69 -1.23 16.38
CA ARG A 29 -6.58 -2.07 15.89
C ARG A 29 -6.99 -3.51 15.59
N VAL A 30 -7.85 -4.11 16.42
CA VAL A 30 -8.34 -5.48 16.20
C VAL A 30 -9.26 -5.54 14.99
N VAL A 31 -10.11 -4.53 14.80
CA VAL A 31 -10.98 -4.42 13.61
C VAL A 31 -10.13 -4.28 12.35
N ASP A 32 -9.11 -3.44 12.39
CA ASP A 32 -8.20 -3.24 11.26
C ASP A 32 -7.44 -4.54 10.91
N ALA A 33 -6.86 -5.22 11.90
CA ALA A 33 -6.20 -6.51 11.73
C ALA A 33 -7.13 -7.58 11.14
N LEU A 34 -8.39 -7.64 11.59
CA LEU A 34 -9.38 -8.57 11.05
C LEU A 34 -9.70 -8.29 9.58
N ASN A 35 -9.82 -7.02 9.20
CA ASN A 35 -10.12 -6.64 7.83
C ASN A 35 -8.91 -6.85 6.92
N ALA A 36 -7.70 -6.52 7.38
CA ALA A 36 -6.46 -6.75 6.65
C ALA A 36 -6.23 -8.25 6.38
N THR A 37 -6.42 -9.10 7.40
CA THR A 37 -6.28 -10.56 7.23
C THR A 37 -7.33 -11.14 6.30
N ARG A 38 -8.58 -10.68 6.35
CA ARG A 38 -9.61 -11.08 5.37
C ARG A 38 -9.23 -10.68 3.95
N ALA A 39 -8.79 -9.43 3.75
CA ALA A 39 -8.35 -8.93 2.46
C ALA A 39 -7.15 -9.71 1.91
N ALA A 40 -6.21 -10.09 2.78
CA ALA A 40 -5.04 -10.89 2.43
C ALA A 40 -5.42 -12.31 2.00
N VAL A 41 -6.42 -12.92 2.65
CA VAL A 41 -6.93 -14.26 2.26
C VAL A 41 -7.65 -14.22 0.92
N GLU A 42 -8.34 -13.13 0.60
CA GLU A 42 -9.11 -13.00 -0.64
C GLU A 42 -8.24 -12.82 -1.89
N GLU A 43 -7.20 -11.96 -1.82
CA GLU A 43 -6.41 -11.57 -3.01
C GLU A 43 -4.89 -11.74 -2.82
N GLY A 44 -4.47 -12.37 -1.74
CA GLY A 44 -3.06 -12.55 -1.42
C GLY A 44 -2.39 -11.33 -0.81
N ILE A 45 -1.07 -11.39 -0.77
CA ILE A 45 -0.20 -10.42 -0.11
C ILE A 45 0.91 -9.94 -1.06
N VAL A 46 1.41 -8.74 -0.80
CA VAL A 46 2.53 -8.10 -1.50
C VAL A 46 3.53 -7.54 -0.49
N PRO A 47 4.79 -7.27 -0.88
CA PRO A 47 5.74 -6.60 0.01
C PRO A 47 5.21 -5.22 0.39
N GLY A 48 5.12 -4.98 1.70
CA GLY A 48 4.48 -3.80 2.25
C GLY A 48 5.36 -2.56 2.21
N GLY A 49 5.05 -1.57 3.06
CA GLY A 49 5.89 -0.37 3.22
C GLY A 49 6.01 0.47 1.94
N GLY A 50 5.03 0.37 1.04
CA GLY A 50 5.06 1.04 -0.27
C GLY A 50 6.01 0.42 -1.30
N LYS A 51 6.72 -0.68 -0.98
CA LYS A 51 7.63 -1.36 -1.93
C LYS A 51 6.90 -1.89 -3.16
N ALA A 52 5.73 -2.48 -2.99
CA ALA A 52 4.92 -2.97 -4.11
C ALA A 52 4.59 -1.84 -5.13
N LEU A 53 4.16 -0.68 -4.64
CA LEU A 53 3.85 0.49 -5.48
C LEU A 53 5.11 1.02 -6.17
N LEU A 54 6.23 1.12 -5.43
CA LEU A 54 7.51 1.51 -6.00
C LEU A 54 7.94 0.57 -7.14
N TYR A 55 7.81 -0.74 -6.95
CA TYR A 55 8.11 -1.73 -7.98
C TYR A 55 7.23 -1.55 -9.22
N CYS A 56 5.92 -1.36 -9.05
CA CYS A 56 5.01 -1.06 -10.16
C CYS A 56 5.46 0.18 -10.94
N SER A 57 5.97 1.22 -10.27
CA SER A 57 6.48 2.43 -10.95
C SER A 57 7.62 2.14 -11.94
N THR A 58 8.41 1.08 -11.72
CA THR A 58 9.50 0.69 -12.65
C THR A 58 8.98 -0.01 -13.91
N LYS A 59 7.76 -0.54 -13.88
CA LYS A 59 7.13 -1.24 -15.01
C LYS A 59 6.38 -0.30 -15.94
N LEU A 60 6.06 0.91 -15.48
CA LEU A 60 5.30 1.89 -16.26
C LEU A 60 6.07 2.47 -17.45
N THR A 61 7.40 2.37 -17.49
CA THR A 61 8.21 2.83 -18.63
C THR A 61 7.77 2.15 -19.93
N ALA A 62 7.53 0.84 -19.91
CA ALA A 62 7.05 0.11 -21.08
C ALA A 62 5.65 0.58 -21.55
N ILE A 63 4.81 1.03 -20.61
CA ILE A 63 3.49 1.59 -20.93
C ILE A 63 3.65 2.98 -21.55
N ALA A 64 4.54 3.81 -20.98
CA ALA A 64 4.83 5.15 -21.50
C ALA A 64 5.31 5.09 -22.96
N ASP A 65 6.17 4.12 -23.29
CA ASP A 65 6.68 3.92 -24.66
C ASP A 65 5.60 3.45 -25.65
N SER A 66 4.52 2.84 -25.16
CA SER A 66 3.38 2.38 -25.97
C SER A 66 2.27 3.42 -26.16
N THR A 67 2.41 4.61 -25.58
CA THR A 67 1.39 5.68 -25.66
C THR A 67 1.30 6.26 -27.07
N THR A 68 0.10 6.71 -27.45
CA THR A 68 -0.13 7.22 -28.81
C THR A 68 0.10 8.72 -28.93
N ASN A 69 0.02 9.47 -27.82
CA ASN A 69 0.20 10.91 -27.79
C ASN A 69 0.94 11.39 -26.54
N MET A 70 1.35 12.66 -26.56
CA MET A 70 2.13 13.27 -25.48
C MET A 70 1.35 13.38 -24.17
N ASP A 71 0.05 13.64 -24.22
CA ASP A 71 -0.79 13.79 -23.02
C ASP A 71 -0.90 12.48 -22.23
N GLN A 72 -1.08 11.36 -22.95
CA GLN A 72 -1.08 10.02 -22.35
C GLN A 72 0.27 9.71 -21.71
N ARG A 73 1.38 10.04 -22.37
CA ARG A 73 2.72 9.86 -21.82
C ARG A 73 2.90 10.65 -20.52
N ILE A 74 2.50 11.91 -20.50
CA ILE A 74 2.54 12.75 -19.29
C ILE A 74 1.67 12.13 -18.19
N GLY A 75 0.48 11.60 -18.52
CA GLY A 75 -0.37 10.88 -17.58
C GLY A 75 0.32 9.68 -16.93
N VAL A 76 1.01 8.86 -17.73
CA VAL A 76 1.80 7.72 -17.21
C VAL A 76 2.93 8.20 -16.30
N GLU A 77 3.65 9.27 -16.68
CA GLU A 77 4.73 9.85 -15.88
C GLU A 77 4.21 10.42 -14.53
N ILE A 78 3.01 10.99 -14.49
CA ILE A 78 2.35 11.43 -13.26
C ILE A 78 2.11 10.25 -12.33
N ILE A 79 1.52 9.16 -12.84
CA ILE A 79 1.28 7.96 -12.04
C ILE A 79 2.61 7.35 -11.56
N GLN A 80 3.63 7.32 -12.41
CA GLN A 80 4.95 6.81 -12.05
C GLN A 80 5.56 7.58 -10.88
N ARG A 81 5.40 8.90 -10.83
CA ARG A 81 5.83 9.73 -9.70
C ARG A 81 4.96 9.49 -8.46
N ALA A 82 3.64 9.41 -8.62
CA ALA A 82 2.70 9.20 -7.52
C ALA A 82 2.99 7.87 -6.77
N LEU A 83 3.29 6.80 -7.51
CA LEU A 83 3.60 5.49 -6.92
C LEU A 83 4.87 5.46 -6.05
N ARG A 84 5.77 6.44 -6.20
CA ARG A 84 6.98 6.58 -5.36
C ARG A 84 6.70 7.31 -4.05
N ALA A 85 5.64 8.10 -4.00
CA ALA A 85 5.35 8.95 -2.85
C ALA A 85 5.11 8.17 -1.54
N PRO A 86 4.39 7.02 -1.52
CA PRO A 86 4.12 6.30 -0.28
C PRO A 86 5.38 5.87 0.47
N ILE A 87 6.32 5.19 -0.20
CA ILE A 87 7.56 4.74 0.44
C ILE A 87 8.46 5.91 0.82
N SER A 88 8.49 6.97 0.00
CA SER A 88 9.25 8.18 0.33
C SER A 88 8.69 8.86 1.59
N MET A 89 7.37 8.97 1.74
CA MET A 89 6.75 9.55 2.93
C MET A 89 6.98 8.68 4.17
N ILE A 90 6.90 7.35 4.04
CA ILE A 90 7.19 6.42 5.15
C ILE A 90 8.64 6.59 5.62
N ALA A 91 9.60 6.63 4.69
CA ALA A 91 11.01 6.85 5.02
C ALA A 91 11.24 8.23 5.66
N SER A 92 10.67 9.30 5.09
CA SER A 92 10.81 10.65 5.64
C SER A 92 10.20 10.78 7.05
N ASN A 93 9.06 10.13 7.32
CA ASN A 93 8.48 10.10 8.65
C ASN A 93 9.32 9.31 9.66
N ALA A 94 10.18 8.41 9.19
CA ALA A 94 11.16 7.69 10.00
C ALA A 94 12.48 8.47 10.20
N GLY A 95 12.61 9.67 9.62
CA GLY A 95 13.82 10.50 9.71
C GLY A 95 14.87 10.20 8.63
N GLU A 96 14.51 9.41 7.61
CA GLU A 96 15.40 8.98 6.53
C GLU A 96 15.12 9.73 5.23
N GLU A 97 16.10 9.78 4.33
CA GLU A 97 15.95 10.47 3.05
C GLU A 97 15.20 9.59 2.03
N GLY A 98 13.90 9.84 1.86
CA GLY A 98 13.02 9.03 1.01
C GLY A 98 13.47 8.92 -0.45
N ALA A 99 14.10 9.96 -1.00
CA ALA A 99 14.67 9.93 -2.34
C ALA A 99 15.82 8.91 -2.46
N VAL A 100 16.68 8.80 -1.44
CA VAL A 100 17.78 7.82 -1.38
C VAL A 100 17.20 6.40 -1.29
N ILE A 101 16.22 6.18 -0.40
CA ILE A 101 15.57 4.87 -0.25
C ILE A 101 14.91 4.42 -1.56
N CYS A 102 14.17 5.31 -2.23
CA CYS A 102 13.59 5.03 -3.54
C CYS A 102 14.65 4.70 -4.59
N GLY A 103 15.74 5.47 -4.62
CA GLY A 103 16.84 5.27 -5.56
C GLY A 103 17.50 3.90 -5.38
N GLU A 104 17.82 3.52 -4.14
CA GLU A 104 18.39 2.20 -3.83
C GLU A 104 17.46 1.06 -4.24
N LEU A 105 16.17 1.16 -3.91
CA LEU A 105 15.19 0.09 -4.16
C LEU A 105 14.72 -0.04 -5.61
N THR A 106 15.10 0.90 -6.48
CA THR A 106 14.79 0.87 -7.93
C THR A 106 15.99 0.51 -8.81
N LYS A 107 17.16 0.24 -8.21
CA LYS A 107 18.34 -0.20 -8.96
C LYS A 107 18.07 -1.51 -9.72
N PRO A 108 18.66 -1.69 -10.92
CA PRO A 108 18.56 -2.95 -11.66
C PRO A 108 19.07 -4.13 -10.82
N GLY A 109 18.35 -5.25 -10.85
CA GLY A 109 18.72 -6.47 -10.12
C GLY A 109 18.28 -6.53 -8.66
N VAL A 110 17.66 -5.46 -8.13
CA VAL A 110 17.03 -5.49 -6.81
C VAL A 110 15.77 -6.35 -6.85
N ALA A 111 15.71 -7.33 -5.94
CA ALA A 111 14.58 -8.22 -5.78
C ALA A 111 13.30 -7.46 -5.36
N ILE A 112 12.13 -7.99 -5.69
CA ILE A 112 10.86 -7.35 -5.34
C ILE A 112 10.60 -7.44 -3.83
N GLU A 113 11.11 -8.50 -3.21
CA GLU A 113 11.03 -8.84 -1.80
C GLU A 113 11.91 -7.92 -0.95
N LEU A 114 13.00 -7.36 -1.52
CA LEU A 114 13.87 -6.44 -0.81
C LEU A 114 13.20 -5.07 -0.68
N GLY A 115 12.89 -4.69 0.55
CA GLY A 115 12.31 -3.39 0.90
C GLY A 115 13.07 -2.71 2.04
N PHE A 116 12.46 -1.68 2.60
CA PHE A 116 13.05 -0.89 3.68
C PHE A 116 12.17 -0.98 4.92
N ASP A 117 12.73 -1.53 6.01
CA ASP A 117 12.12 -1.51 7.32
C ASP A 117 12.36 -0.14 7.95
N ALA A 118 11.39 0.75 7.78
CA ALA A 118 11.46 2.13 8.28
C ALA A 118 11.47 2.23 9.81
N GLN A 119 11.06 1.17 10.54
CA GLN A 119 11.13 1.18 11.99
C GLN A 119 12.57 0.96 12.49
N ASN A 120 13.34 0.16 11.78
CA ASN A 120 14.72 -0.21 12.16
C ASN A 120 15.80 0.45 11.28
N GLY A 121 15.42 1.14 10.20
CA GLY A 121 16.34 1.82 9.30
C GLY A 121 17.18 0.87 8.42
N VAL A 122 16.67 -0.33 8.10
CA VAL A 122 17.45 -1.37 7.42
C VAL A 122 16.73 -1.95 6.20
N TYR A 123 17.51 -2.35 5.19
CA TYR A 123 16.99 -3.09 4.04
C TYR A 123 16.84 -4.57 4.37
N VAL A 124 15.66 -5.12 4.13
CA VAL A 124 15.31 -6.49 4.52
C VAL A 124 14.44 -7.15 3.47
N ASP A 125 14.40 -8.48 3.49
CA ASP A 125 13.32 -9.21 2.84
C ASP A 125 12.01 -8.95 3.60
N MET A 126 11.05 -8.35 2.89
CA MET A 126 9.78 -7.89 3.46
C MET A 126 8.89 -9.06 3.88
N PHE A 127 8.97 -10.19 3.18
CA PHE A 127 8.18 -11.38 3.52
C PHE A 127 8.77 -12.09 4.74
N GLU A 128 10.10 -12.28 4.79
CA GLU A 128 10.75 -12.89 5.95
C GLU A 128 10.58 -12.04 7.22
N LYS A 129 10.60 -10.71 7.08
CA LYS A 129 10.37 -9.78 8.19
C LYS A 129 8.90 -9.65 8.58
N GLY A 130 7.97 -10.11 7.74
CA GLY A 130 6.52 -9.99 7.95
C GLY A 130 5.95 -8.61 7.68
N ILE A 131 6.66 -7.76 6.93
CA ILE A 131 6.20 -6.43 6.50
C ILE A 131 5.44 -6.61 5.19
N ILE A 132 4.19 -7.04 5.30
CA ILE A 132 3.33 -7.43 4.18
C ILE A 132 2.06 -6.59 4.16
N ASP A 133 1.60 -6.25 2.96
CA ASP A 133 0.33 -5.56 2.76
C ASP A 133 -0.64 -6.47 1.98
N PRO A 134 -1.95 -6.47 2.30
CA PRO A 134 -2.94 -7.15 1.48
C PRO A 134 -3.00 -6.55 0.08
N THR A 135 -2.94 -7.38 -0.97
CA THR A 135 -3.00 -6.94 -2.37
C THR A 135 -4.25 -6.10 -2.63
N LYS A 136 -5.39 -6.55 -2.08
CA LYS A 136 -6.69 -5.89 -2.24
C LYS A 136 -6.66 -4.45 -1.74
N VAL A 137 -6.09 -4.22 -0.55
CA VAL A 137 -6.03 -2.88 0.07
C VAL A 137 -5.15 -1.96 -0.77
N THR A 138 -3.97 -2.43 -1.15
CA THR A 138 -3.03 -1.65 -1.98
C THR A 138 -3.65 -1.27 -3.33
N ARG A 139 -4.31 -2.21 -4.00
CA ARG A 139 -4.96 -1.97 -5.29
C ARG A 139 -6.15 -1.02 -5.16
N THR A 140 -7.08 -1.31 -4.25
CA THR A 140 -8.29 -0.50 -4.07
C THR A 140 -7.94 0.92 -3.67
N GLY A 141 -7.02 1.12 -2.72
CA GLY A 141 -6.57 2.45 -2.34
C GLY A 141 -5.99 3.25 -3.50
N PHE A 142 -5.20 2.61 -4.37
CA PHE A 142 -4.67 3.27 -5.57
C PHE A 142 -5.76 3.59 -6.61
N VAL A 143 -6.67 2.65 -6.88
CA VAL A 143 -7.77 2.84 -7.84
C VAL A 143 -8.70 3.97 -7.39
N ASP A 144 -9.04 4.02 -6.10
CA ASP A 144 -9.91 5.06 -5.53
C ASP A 144 -9.22 6.44 -5.61
N ALA A 145 -7.93 6.51 -5.28
CA ALA A 145 -7.14 7.73 -5.41
C ALA A 145 -7.07 8.22 -6.87
N ALA A 146 -6.82 7.31 -7.82
CA ALA A 146 -6.77 7.64 -9.24
C ALA A 146 -8.14 8.12 -9.78
N SER A 147 -9.24 7.51 -9.31
CA SER A 147 -10.60 7.90 -9.65
C SER A 147 -10.90 9.35 -9.24
N VAL A 148 -10.61 9.70 -7.98
CA VAL A 148 -10.81 11.07 -7.46
C VAL A 148 -9.89 12.06 -8.16
N ALA A 149 -8.61 11.71 -8.35
CA ALA A 149 -7.65 12.57 -9.04
C ALA A 149 -8.07 12.85 -10.50
N GLY A 150 -8.58 11.85 -11.21
CA GLY A 150 -9.11 12.01 -12.56
C GLY A 150 -10.23 13.03 -12.62
N LEU A 151 -11.23 12.90 -11.73
CA LEU A 151 -12.36 13.84 -11.65
C LEU A 151 -11.90 15.27 -11.34
N LEU A 152 -11.00 15.45 -10.37
CA LEU A 152 -10.48 16.77 -9.99
C LEU A 152 -9.69 17.42 -11.12
N THR A 153 -8.92 16.63 -11.87
CA THR A 153 -8.08 17.15 -12.97
C THR A 153 -8.92 17.63 -14.15
N THR A 154 -10.08 17.02 -14.39
CA THR A 154 -10.99 17.42 -15.47
C THR A 154 -12.07 18.42 -15.04
N SER A 155 -12.05 18.85 -13.78
CA SER A 155 -13.04 19.79 -13.26
C SER A 155 -12.68 21.21 -13.71
N GLU A 156 -13.49 21.76 -14.62
CA GLU A 156 -13.47 23.18 -15.00
C GLU A 156 -14.79 23.85 -14.62
N VAL A 157 -14.74 25.13 -14.24
CA VAL A 157 -15.92 25.95 -13.96
C VAL A 157 -15.86 27.18 -14.87
N MET A 158 -16.97 27.49 -15.53
CA MET A 158 -17.13 28.67 -16.40
C MET A 158 -17.49 29.91 -15.59
#